data_AF-A0A2C9JMB4-F1
#
_entry.id   AF-A0A2C9JMB4-F1
#
_cell.length_a   1.000
_cell.length_b   1.000
_cell.length_c   1.000
_cell.angle_alpha   90.00
_cell.angle_beta   90.00
_cell.angle_gamma   90.00
#
_symmetry.space_group_name_H-M   'P 1'
#
loop_
_entity.id
_entity.type
_entity.pdbx_description
1 polymer ?
#
loop_
_entity_poly.entity_id
_entity_poly.type
_entity_poly.pdbx_seq_one_letter_code
_entity_poly.pdbx_strand_id
1 'polypeptide(L)'
;MGLPDTNGQHRPVKIRVTRKGKLYDLTEFVDRHPGGREILEQHNGLDIEAAMQNSSVHAHSKAAYTMLERYAVGTTDTSAQQCR
;
A
#
# COMPACT_ATOMS: atom_id res chain seq x y z
N MET A 1 16.80 -21.68 30.22
CA MET A 1 15.46 -21.07 30.21
C MET A 1 15.69 -19.57 30.19
N GLY A 2 15.97 -18.98 29.03
CA GLY A 2 15.03 -18.67 27.96
C GLY A 2 14.85 -17.15 27.98
N LEU A 3 15.68 -16.43 27.21
CA LEU A 3 15.59 -14.98 27.05
C LEU A 3 14.23 -14.66 26.41
N PRO A 4 13.44 -13.69 26.89
CA PRO A 4 12.37 -13.13 26.07
C PRO A 4 12.98 -12.12 25.10
N ASP A 5 13.54 -12.62 24.00
CA ASP A 5 13.67 -11.85 22.77
C ASP A 5 12.27 -11.65 22.19
N THR A 6 11.59 -10.59 22.62
CA THR A 6 10.46 -10.07 21.85
C THR A 6 10.54 -8.56 21.83
N ASN A 7 11.64 -8.09 21.23
CA ASN A 7 11.64 -6.81 20.54
C ASN A 7 10.60 -6.92 19.41
N GLY A 8 9.34 -6.63 19.77
CA GLY A 8 8.23 -6.43 18.86
C GLY A 8 8.49 -5.16 18.05
N GLN A 9 9.44 -5.24 17.12
CA GLN A 9 9.60 -4.27 16.07
C GLN A 9 8.39 -4.43 15.13
N HIS A 10 7.22 -3.96 15.58
CA HIS A 10 6.10 -3.63 14.71
C HIS A 10 6.57 -2.44 13.85
N ARG A 11 7.48 -2.70 12.91
CA ARG A 11 7.87 -1.71 11.92
C ARG A 11 6.61 -1.48 11.11
N PRO A 12 6.02 -0.26 11.14
CA PRO A 12 4.89 0.01 10.28
C PRO A 12 5.38 -0.17 8.85
N VAL A 13 4.87 -1.21 8.18
CA VAL A 13 5.21 -1.48 6.79
C VAL A 13 4.54 -0.40 5.97
N LYS A 14 5.32 0.62 5.59
CA LYS A 14 4.81 1.75 4.83
C LYS A 14 4.55 1.29 3.39
N ILE A 15 3.27 1.15 3.05
CA ILE A 15 2.86 0.78 1.70
C ILE A 15 2.44 2.02 0.95
N ARG A 16 3.21 2.33 -0.08
CA ARG A 16 3.02 3.48 -0.96
C ARG A 16 2.93 2.99 -2.37
N VAL A 17 1.87 3.38 -3.04
CA VAL A 17 1.57 2.91 -4.38
C VAL A 17 1.38 4.11 -5.29
N THR A 18 1.79 3.93 -6.54
CA THR A 18 1.65 4.97 -7.54
C THR A 18 0.49 4.64 -8.45
N ARG A 19 -0.25 5.64 -8.91
CA ARG A 19 -1.29 5.44 -9.92
C ARG A 19 -1.46 6.71 -10.74
N LYS A 20 -1.17 6.62 -12.04
CA LYS A 20 -1.17 7.76 -13.00
C LYS A 20 -0.39 8.98 -12.49
N GLY A 21 0.78 8.76 -11.88
CA GLY A 21 1.62 9.84 -11.34
C GLY A 21 1.13 10.45 -10.01
N LYS A 22 0.06 9.89 -9.42
CA LYS A 22 -0.36 10.21 -8.04
C LYS A 22 0.20 9.16 -7.07
N LEU A 23 0.66 9.60 -5.91
CA LEU A 23 1.10 8.78 -4.78
C LEU A 23 -0.05 8.56 -3.82
N TYR A 24 -0.23 7.32 -3.37
CA TYR A 24 -1.22 6.93 -2.38
C TYR A 24 -0.51 6.17 -1.26
N ASP A 25 -0.83 6.50 -0.01
CA ASP A 25 -0.27 5.84 1.15
C ASP A 25 -1.34 4.97 1.78
N LEU A 26 -1.16 3.66 1.62
CA LEU A 26 -2.06 2.63 2.09
C LEU A 26 -1.57 2.00 3.39
N THR A 27 -0.56 2.57 4.06
CA THR A 27 0.07 2.03 5.27
C THR A 27 -0.95 1.68 6.36
N GLU A 28 -1.94 2.55 6.59
CA GLU A 28 -3.00 2.30 7.57
C GLU A 28 -4.12 1.41 7.03
N PHE A 29 -4.21 1.29 5.69
CA PHE A 29 -5.19 0.48 5.01
C PHE A 29 -4.77 -0.99 4.89
N VAL A 30 -3.45 -1.31 4.92
CA VAL A 30 -2.95 -2.68 4.75
C VAL A 30 -3.50 -3.64 5.80
N ASP A 31 -3.65 -3.16 7.03
CA ASP A 31 -4.14 -3.95 8.16
C ASP A 31 -5.66 -4.18 8.07
N ARG A 32 -6.35 -3.26 7.37
CA ARG A 32 -7.79 -3.30 7.10
C ARG A 32 -8.12 -4.00 5.78
N HIS A 33 -7.12 -4.45 5.03
CA HIS A 33 -7.34 -5.04 3.71
C HIS A 33 -7.72 -6.52 3.84
N PRO A 34 -8.95 -6.92 3.45
CA PRO A 34 -9.43 -8.29 3.60
C PRO A 34 -8.68 -9.30 2.71
N GLY A 35 -7.96 -8.84 1.68
CA GLY A 35 -7.07 -9.66 0.85
C GLY A 35 -5.66 -9.86 1.44
N GLY A 36 -5.39 -9.33 2.63
CA GLY A 36 -4.09 -9.43 3.29
C GLY A 36 -3.10 -8.34 2.87
N ARG A 37 -2.10 -8.13 3.72
CA ARG A 37 -1.02 -7.16 3.51
C ARG A 37 0.03 -7.62 2.50
N GLU A 38 0.23 -8.92 2.35
CA GLU A 38 1.27 -9.48 1.48
C GLU A 38 1.08 -9.07 0.02
N ILE A 39 -0.17 -9.01 -0.46
CA ILE A 39 -0.49 -8.56 -1.81
C ILE A 39 -0.15 -7.07 -1.98
N LEU A 40 -0.45 -6.24 -0.97
CA LEU A 40 -0.12 -4.82 -0.97
C LEU A 40 1.39 -4.59 -0.89
N GLU A 41 2.11 -5.42 -0.13
CA GLU A 41 3.58 -5.46 -0.05
C GLU A 41 4.22 -5.81 -1.39
N GLN A 42 3.67 -6.79 -2.10
CA GLN A 42 4.13 -7.15 -3.45
C GLN A 42 3.93 -6.02 -4.47
N HIS A 43 2.91 -5.18 -4.28
CA HIS A 43 2.63 -4.02 -5.11
C HIS A 43 3.19 -2.70 -4.56
N ASN A 44 4.01 -2.75 -3.50
CA ASN A 44 4.60 -1.55 -2.89
C ASN A 44 5.60 -0.88 -3.84
N GLY A 45 5.47 0.43 -4.03
CA GLY A 45 6.28 1.23 -4.95
C GLY A 45 5.97 0.97 -6.43
N LEU A 46 5.03 0.07 -6.74
CA LEU A 46 4.60 -0.22 -8.10
C LEU A 46 3.34 0.56 -8.46
N ASP A 47 3.06 0.60 -9.75
CA ASP A 47 1.82 1.18 -10.24
C ASP A 47 0.66 0.21 -10.01
N ILE A 48 -0.29 0.61 -9.16
CA ILE A 48 -1.47 -0.21 -8.85
C ILE A 48 -2.62 0.03 -9.81
N GLU A 49 -2.46 0.83 -10.87
CA GLU A 49 -3.53 1.04 -11.85
C GLU A 49 -3.93 -0.29 -12.48
N ALA A 50 -2.95 -1.12 -12.84
CA ALA A 50 -3.19 -2.47 -13.33
C ALA A 50 -3.77 -3.37 -12.23
N ALA A 51 -3.27 -3.29 -11.00
CA ALA A 51 -3.74 -4.12 -9.88
C ALA A 51 -5.21 -3.80 -9.49
N MET A 52 -5.60 -2.53 -9.51
CA MET A 52 -6.97 -2.10 -9.27
C MET A 52 -7.92 -2.40 -10.42
N GLN A 53 -7.45 -2.27 -11.67
CA GLN A 53 -8.22 -2.67 -12.85
C GLN A 53 -8.32 -4.18 -13.02
N ASN A 54 -7.46 -4.95 -12.34
CA ASN A 54 -7.52 -6.41 -12.31
C ASN A 54 -8.73 -6.86 -11.50
N SER A 55 -9.89 -6.85 -12.15
CA SER A 55 -11.15 -7.36 -11.63
C SER A 55 -11.15 -8.89 -11.45
N SER A 56 -10.09 -9.57 -11.89
CA SER A 56 -9.95 -11.04 -11.84
C SER A 56 -9.71 -11.60 -10.45
N VAL A 57 -9.25 -10.78 -9.49
CA VAL A 57 -8.99 -11.23 -8.12
C VAL A 57 -10.18 -10.90 -7.23
N HIS A 58 -10.67 -9.65 -7.22
CA HIS A 58 -11.94 -9.22 -6.61
C HIS A 58 -12.43 -7.94 -7.31
N ALA A 59 -13.74 -7.79 -7.50
CA ALA A 59 -14.34 -6.59 -8.07
C ALA A 59 -14.25 -5.43 -7.06
N HIS A 60 -13.27 -4.55 -7.25
CA HIS A 60 -13.23 -3.27 -6.54
C HIS A 60 -14.39 -2.40 -7.05
N SER A 61 -15.46 -2.31 -6.25
CA SER A 61 -16.55 -1.37 -6.52
C SER A 61 -16.03 0.06 -6.61
N LYS A 62 -16.75 0.95 -7.30
CA LYS A 62 -16.43 2.40 -7.35
C LYS A 62 -16.15 3.00 -5.97
N ALA A 63 -16.81 2.49 -4.92
CA ALA A 63 -16.57 2.88 -3.55
C ALA A 63 -15.10 2.67 -3.10
N ALA A 64 -14.45 1.59 -3.50
CA ALA A 64 -13.05 1.33 -3.17
C ALA A 64 -12.11 2.31 -3.88
N TYR A 65 -12.40 2.67 -5.12
CA TYR A 65 -11.67 3.73 -5.83
C TYR A 65 -11.85 5.09 -5.13
N THR A 66 -13.07 5.44 -4.73
CA THR A 66 -13.33 6.67 -3.98
C THR A 66 -12.64 6.67 -2.61
N MET A 67 -12.56 5.52 -1.93
CA MET A 67 -11.79 5.39 -0.70
C MET A 67 -10.29 5.55 -0.98
N LEU A 68 -9.75 4.90 -2.01
CA LEU A 68 -8.34 5.05 -2.38
C LEU A 68 -7.99 6.51 -2.65
N GLU A 69 -8.84 7.26 -3.35
CA GLU A 69 -8.62 8.69 -3.60
C GLU A 69 -8.54 9.52 -2.31
N ARG A 70 -9.13 9.07 -1.20
CA ARG A 70 -8.94 9.72 0.12
C ARG A 70 -7.56 9.48 0.73
N TYR A 71 -6.90 8.40 0.35
CA TYR A 71 -5.53 8.08 0.76
C TYR A 71 -4.49 8.64 -0.22
N ALA A 72 -4.90 9.44 -1.20
CA ALA A 72 -3.98 10.15 -2.09
C ALA A 72 -3.18 11.17 -1.27
N VAL A 73 -1.87 10.97 -1.19
CA VAL A 73 -0.96 11.87 -0.46
C VAL A 73 -0.51 13.03 -1.33
N GLY A 74 -0.49 12.85 -2.66
CA GLY A 74 -0.12 13.90 -3.60
C GLY A 74 0.29 13.32 -4.96
N THR A 75 0.99 14.12 -5.77
CA THR A 75 1.71 13.63 -6.96
C THR A 75 3.12 13.21 -6.56
N THR A 76 3.63 12.14 -7.15
CA THR A 76 5.05 11.77 -6.98
C THR A 76 5.90 12.80 -7.72
N ASP A 77 6.23 13.90 -7.05
CA ASP A 77 7.42 14.66 -7.41
C ASP A 77 8.62 13.79 -7.01
N THR A 78 9.29 13.24 -8.01
CA THR A 78 10.40 12.27 -7.84
C THR A 78 11.58 12.94 -7.16
N SER A 79 11.54 13.12 -5.84
CA SER A 79 12.64 13.65 -5.04
C SER A 79 12.95 12.86 -3.76
N ALA A 80 12.15 11.85 -3.39
CA ALA A 80 12.29 11.21 -2.07
C ALA A 80 12.40 9.67 -2.03
N GLN A 81 12.40 8.95 -3.16
CA GLN A 81 12.40 7.47 -3.12
C GLN A 81 13.56 6.85 -3.90
N GLN A 82 14.80 7.34 -3.71
CA GLN A 82 16.04 6.57 -3.86
C GLN A 82 17.15 7.18 -2.98
N CYS A 83 17.05 7.02 -1.65
CA CYS A 83 18.21 7.18 -0.78
C CYS A 83 18.98 5.85 -0.75
N ARG A 84 19.95 5.77 -1.65
CA ARG A 84 21.24 5.03 -1.66
C ARG A 84 21.40 3.77 -0.81
#